data_AF-A0A4R6WF12-F1
#
_entry.id   AF-A0A4R6WF12-F1
#
_cell.length_a   1.000
_cell.length_b   1.000
_cell.length_c   1.000
_cell.angle_alpha   90.00
_cell.angle_beta   90.00
_cell.angle_gamma   90.00
#
_symmetry.space_group_name_H-M   'P 1'
#
loop_
_entity.id
_entity.type
_entity.pdbx_description
1 polymer ?
#
loop_
_entity_poly.entity_id
_entity_poly.type
_entity_poly.pdbx_seq_one_letter_code
_entity_poly.pdbx_strand_id
1 'polypeptide(L)'
;MNHLLTDNSTALQALMSETIFSTGFSIDNVERRSEESSDAVAFDSSSEEFVFQGDKSTGVLFILRYPEFPYFSPQAEEAFIKTIGALQLTPHNVAVVNLANPQNPNEFKRIMEFFKPTKITLLGVEPASLKLPEIAHNSYMRGRVATVFNTFSFEEMFADVEKKKLFWGEFKTFING
;
A
#
# COMPACT_ATOMS: atom_id res chain seq x y z
N MET A 1 27.65 -53.64 -5.08
CA MET A 1 28.33 -52.34 -5.19
C MET A 1 29.12 -52.32 -6.48
N ASN A 2 29.00 -51.27 -7.30
CA ASN A 2 30.08 -50.67 -8.09
C ASN A 2 29.55 -49.38 -8.72
N HIS A 3 29.88 -48.27 -8.06
CA HIS A 3 29.84 -46.92 -8.59
C HIS A 3 30.70 -46.85 -9.84
N LEU A 4 30.10 -46.44 -10.97
CA LEU A 4 30.84 -45.83 -12.06
C LEU A 4 30.67 -44.32 -11.89
N LEU A 5 31.55 -43.74 -11.06
CA LEU A 5 31.80 -42.31 -11.05
C LEU A 5 32.45 -41.97 -12.39
N THR A 6 31.76 -41.19 -13.22
CA THR A 6 32.34 -40.61 -14.43
C THR A 6 32.46 -39.10 -14.20
N ASP A 7 33.67 -38.66 -13.89
CA ASP A 7 34.04 -37.25 -13.66
C ASP A 7 34.45 -36.58 -14.97
N ASN A 8 33.71 -36.83 -16.05
CA ASN A 8 34.00 -36.23 -17.36
C ASN A 8 33.01 -35.09 -17.64
N SER A 9 33.45 -33.86 -17.33
CA SER A 9 32.64 -32.64 -17.47
C SER A 9 32.27 -32.31 -18.93
N THR A 10 32.95 -32.91 -19.91
CA THR A 10 32.72 -32.67 -21.34
C THR A 10 31.47 -33.37 -21.86
N ALA A 11 31.09 -34.52 -21.28
CA ALA A 11 29.90 -35.28 -21.69
C ALA A 11 28.58 -34.61 -21.26
N LEU A 12 28.60 -33.83 -20.18
CA LEU A 12 27.44 -33.09 -19.67
C LEU A 12 27.16 -31.81 -20.48
N GLN A 13 28.20 -31.15 -21.01
CA GLN A 13 28.05 -29.94 -21.82
C GLN A 13 27.42 -30.20 -23.19
N ALA A 14 27.64 -31.39 -23.76
CA ALA A 14 27.02 -31.79 -25.02
C ALA A 14 25.50 -32.00 -24.91
N LEU A 15 24.98 -32.28 -23.71
CA LEU A 15 23.56 -32.58 -23.47
C LEU A 15 22.71 -31.33 -23.21
N MET A 16 23.34 -30.16 -23.01
CA MET A 16 22.65 -28.88 -22.76
C MET A 16 22.80 -27.87 -23.91
N SER A 17 23.33 -28.31 -25.05
CA SER A 17 23.40 -27.51 -26.27
C SER A 17 22.28 -27.96 -27.22
N GLU A 18 21.63 -27.00 -27.90
CA GLU A 18 20.49 -27.14 -28.84
C GLU A 18 19.11 -27.01 -28.16
N THR A 19 18.48 -25.82 -28.19
CA THR A 19 17.84 -25.32 -29.42
C THR A 19 17.77 -23.79 -29.47
N ILE A 20 18.12 -23.26 -30.64
CA ILE A 20 18.21 -21.86 -31.08
C ILE A 20 16.81 -21.27 -31.34
N PHE A 21 16.54 -20.03 -30.90
CA PHE A 21 15.69 -19.12 -31.68
C PHE A 21 16.28 -17.70 -31.71
N SER A 22 16.45 -17.23 -32.94
CA SER A 22 17.11 -16.01 -33.39
C SER A 22 16.09 -14.89 -33.58
N THR A 23 16.39 -13.68 -33.10
CA THR A 23 16.18 -12.42 -33.85
C THR A 23 17.03 -11.33 -33.20
N GLY A 24 17.94 -10.75 -33.99
CA GLY A 24 19.03 -9.91 -33.50
C GLY A 24 18.66 -8.48 -33.14
N PHE A 25 19.42 -7.93 -32.19
CA PHE A 25 19.82 -6.53 -32.09
C PHE A 25 21.21 -6.47 -31.42
N SER A 26 22.07 -5.59 -31.94
CA SER A 26 23.49 -5.46 -31.60
C SER A 26 23.73 -5.10 -30.14
N ILE A 27 24.74 -5.74 -29.52
CA ILE A 27 25.21 -5.46 -28.16
C ILE A 27 26.61 -4.86 -28.25
N ASP A 28 26.78 -3.64 -27.74
CA ASP A 28 28.02 -3.21 -27.11
C ASP A 28 27.70 -2.90 -25.65
N ASN A 29 28.58 -3.37 -24.78
CA ASN A 29 28.76 -3.00 -23.38
C ASN A 29 27.90 -3.67 -22.28
N VAL A 30 28.61 -4.52 -21.53
CA VAL A 30 28.61 -4.64 -20.06
C VAL A 30 27.43 -5.35 -19.38
N GLU A 31 27.77 -6.58 -18.98
CA GLU A 31 27.45 -7.23 -17.70
C GLU A 31 25.99 -7.37 -17.27
N ARG A 32 25.59 -8.65 -17.33
CA ARG A 32 24.92 -9.42 -16.28
C ARG A 32 23.42 -9.15 -16.03
N ARG A 33 22.69 -10.18 -16.45
CA ARG A 33 21.64 -10.89 -15.70
C ARG A 33 20.23 -10.29 -15.81
N SER A 34 19.52 -10.82 -16.80
CA SER A 34 18.06 -10.98 -16.89
C SER A 34 17.46 -11.23 -15.50
N GLU A 35 16.53 -10.41 -15.00
CA GLU A 35 15.14 -10.20 -15.47
C GLU A 35 14.32 -11.49 -15.42
N GLU A 36 13.99 -11.91 -14.20
CA GLU A 36 12.67 -12.46 -13.90
C GLU A 36 11.81 -11.29 -13.38
N SER A 37 10.82 -10.92 -14.17
CA SER A 37 9.77 -9.95 -13.83
C SER A 37 8.86 -10.51 -12.74
N SER A 38 9.30 -10.35 -11.50
CA SER A 38 8.39 -10.00 -10.41
C SER A 38 8.48 -8.50 -10.26
N ASP A 39 7.36 -7.78 -10.37
CA ASP A 39 7.20 -6.43 -9.84
C ASP A 39 7.37 -6.47 -8.31
N ALA A 40 8.59 -6.74 -7.87
CA ALA A 40 9.05 -6.43 -6.54
C ALA A 40 9.28 -4.93 -6.58
N VAL A 41 8.28 -4.18 -6.14
CA VAL A 41 8.44 -2.81 -5.67
C VAL A 41 9.72 -2.76 -4.85
N ALA A 42 10.75 -2.12 -5.38
CA ALA A 42 12.00 -1.89 -4.68
C ALA A 42 11.70 -0.92 -3.54
N PHE A 43 11.24 -1.47 -2.42
CA PHE A 43 11.08 -0.77 -1.17
C PHE A 43 12.50 -0.56 -0.64
N ASP A 44 13.00 0.67 -0.78
CA ASP A 44 14.21 1.11 -0.11
C ASP A 44 13.98 1.08 1.40
N SER A 45 14.09 -0.11 2.00
CA SER A 45 13.90 -0.38 3.44
C SER A 45 15.15 -0.01 4.23
N SER A 46 15.64 1.21 4.08
CA SER A 46 16.67 1.71 4.97
C SER A 46 16.11 2.85 5.84
N SER A 47 15.48 2.45 6.96
CA SER A 47 15.22 3.27 8.18
C SER A 47 13.85 3.96 8.38
N GLU A 48 12.74 3.52 7.78
CA GLU A 48 11.42 4.10 8.11
C GLU A 48 10.71 3.37 9.27
N GLU A 49 10.16 4.14 10.23
CA GLU A 49 9.43 3.63 11.42
C GLU A 49 8.06 3.02 11.06
N PHE A 50 7.51 3.37 9.89
CA PHE A 50 6.24 2.87 9.39
C PHE A 50 6.41 2.29 7.99
N VAL A 51 5.72 1.19 7.73
CA VAL A 51 5.50 0.63 6.39
C VAL A 51 4.20 1.20 5.85
N PHE A 52 4.30 2.09 4.86
CA PHE A 52 3.16 2.78 4.25
C PHE A 52 3.33 2.91 2.72
N GLN A 53 2.25 3.23 2.03
CA GLN A 53 2.21 3.51 0.60
C GLN A 53 2.00 4.99 0.31
N GLY A 54 2.52 5.42 -0.84
CA GLY A 54 2.35 6.77 -1.35
C GLY A 54 3.33 7.77 -0.75
N ASP A 55 2.85 8.98 -0.44
CA ASP A 55 3.70 10.07 0.03
C ASP A 55 3.00 10.95 1.07
N LYS A 56 3.79 11.57 1.94
CA LYS A 56 3.31 12.42 3.04
C LYS A 56 3.28 13.91 2.74
N SER A 57 3.71 14.36 1.55
CA SER A 57 3.85 15.80 1.22
C SER A 57 2.54 16.59 1.27
N THR A 58 1.41 15.97 0.93
CA THR A 58 0.10 16.64 0.95
C THR A 58 -0.50 16.76 2.35
N GLY A 59 0.06 16.03 3.32
CA GLY A 59 -0.49 15.92 4.67
C GLY A 59 -1.81 15.14 4.75
N VAL A 60 -2.21 14.43 3.68
CA VAL A 60 -3.39 13.57 3.67
C VAL A 60 -2.96 12.14 4.02
N LEU A 61 -3.49 11.61 5.12
CA LEU A 61 -3.20 10.28 5.62
C LEU A 61 -4.48 9.44 5.70
N PHE A 62 -4.41 8.24 5.15
CA PHE A 62 -5.42 7.19 5.29
C PHE A 62 -4.90 6.12 6.22
N ILE A 63 -5.68 5.83 7.25
CA ILE A 63 -5.41 4.79 8.23
C ILE A 63 -6.46 3.71 8.05
N LEU A 64 -5.98 2.49 7.84
CA LEU A 64 -6.82 1.32 7.60
C LEU A 64 -6.40 0.16 8.51
N ARG A 65 -7.29 -0.83 8.64
CA ARG A 65 -7.04 -2.05 9.42
C ARG A 65 -7.53 -3.27 8.65
N TYR A 66 -6.68 -3.79 7.79
CA TYR A 66 -6.96 -5.00 7.00
C TYR A 66 -6.03 -6.12 7.45
N PRO A 67 -6.50 -7.11 8.22
CA PRO A 67 -5.65 -8.20 8.68
C PRO A 67 -5.26 -9.18 7.57
N GLU A 68 -6.10 -9.30 6.54
CA GLU A 68 -5.91 -10.27 5.45
C GLU A 68 -5.13 -9.71 4.25
N PHE A 69 -4.95 -8.39 4.18
CA PHE A 69 -4.29 -7.70 3.07
C PHE A 69 -3.23 -6.74 3.59
N PRO A 70 -2.12 -6.53 2.86
CA PRO A 70 -1.10 -5.58 3.28
C PRO A 70 -1.64 -4.14 3.34
N TYR A 71 -2.56 -3.79 2.44
CA TYR A 71 -3.24 -2.49 2.40
C TYR A 71 -4.74 -2.70 2.14
N PHE A 72 -5.19 -2.60 0.89
CA PHE A 72 -6.58 -2.79 0.50
C PHE A 72 -6.82 -4.20 -0.07
N SER A 73 -8.08 -4.65 -0.04
CA SER A 73 -8.53 -5.72 -0.94
C SER A 73 -8.55 -5.19 -2.39
N PRO A 74 -8.43 -6.03 -3.44
CA PRO A 74 -8.41 -5.55 -4.83
C PRO A 74 -9.62 -4.68 -5.19
N GLN A 75 -10.82 -5.04 -4.69
CA GLN A 75 -12.04 -4.25 -4.91
C GLN A 75 -12.02 -2.92 -4.14
N ALA A 76 -11.51 -2.92 -2.90
CA ALA A 76 -11.35 -1.70 -2.11
C ALA A 76 -10.31 -0.76 -2.72
N GLU A 77 -9.23 -1.29 -3.28
CA GLU A 77 -8.17 -0.52 -3.94
C GLU A 77 -8.72 0.24 -5.15
N GLU A 78 -9.47 -0.43 -6.04
CA GLU A 78 -10.11 0.24 -7.16
C GLU A 78 -11.06 1.35 -6.72
N ALA A 79 -11.84 1.12 -5.68
CA ALA A 79 -12.76 2.12 -5.15
C ALA A 79 -12.02 3.29 -4.51
N PHE A 80 -10.93 3.01 -3.79
CA PHE A 80 -10.05 4.02 -3.21
C PHE A 80 -9.48 4.92 -4.29
N ILE A 81 -8.88 4.35 -5.34
CA ILE A 81 -8.32 5.09 -6.49
C ILE A 81 -9.39 5.99 -7.14
N LYS A 82 -10.60 5.46 -7.36
CA LYS A 82 -11.73 6.24 -7.92
C LYS A 82 -12.15 7.38 -6.99
N THR A 83 -12.16 7.13 -5.67
CA THR A 83 -12.58 8.09 -4.64
C THR A 83 -11.61 9.26 -4.54
N ILE A 84 -10.30 8.98 -4.44
CA ILE A 84 -9.27 10.02 -4.37
C ILE A 84 -9.08 10.73 -5.71
N GLY A 85 -9.19 10.00 -6.84
CA GLY A 85 -9.07 10.56 -8.18
C GLY A 85 -10.14 11.60 -8.49
N ALA A 86 -11.37 11.40 -7.99
CA ALA A 86 -12.44 12.38 -8.08
C ALA A 86 -12.18 13.67 -7.27
N LEU A 87 -11.19 13.68 -6.39
CA LEU A 87 -10.73 14.84 -5.60
C LEU A 87 -9.36 15.35 -6.07
N GLN A 88 -8.90 14.95 -7.27
CA GLN A 88 -7.58 15.31 -7.83
C GLN A 88 -6.40 14.84 -6.98
N LEU A 89 -6.62 13.82 -6.14
CA LEU A 89 -5.58 13.12 -5.39
C LEU A 89 -5.16 11.85 -6.15
N THR A 90 -3.93 11.41 -5.92
CA THR A 90 -3.35 10.21 -6.53
C THR A 90 -2.78 9.31 -5.44
N PRO A 91 -2.68 7.98 -5.67
CA PRO A 91 -2.06 7.08 -4.69
C PRO A 91 -0.62 7.47 -4.33
N HIS A 92 0.07 8.20 -5.21
CA HIS A 92 1.42 8.69 -5.01
C HIS A 92 1.51 9.96 -4.16
N ASN A 93 0.40 10.69 -3.96
CA ASN A 93 0.39 11.95 -3.22
C ASN A 93 -0.38 11.87 -1.90
N VAL A 94 -0.87 10.69 -1.52
CA VAL A 94 -1.51 10.44 -0.23
C VAL A 94 -0.76 9.35 0.50
N ALA A 95 -0.67 9.44 1.82
CA ALA A 95 -0.07 8.41 2.62
C ALA A 95 -1.15 7.39 3.02
N VAL A 96 -0.86 6.10 2.86
CA VAL A 96 -1.76 5.01 3.27
C VAL A 96 -1.02 4.05 4.18
N VAL A 97 -1.51 3.88 5.41
CA VAL A 97 -0.89 3.00 6.41
C VAL A 97 -1.88 1.97 6.94
N ASN A 98 -1.48 0.71 6.92
CA ASN A 98 -2.24 -0.39 7.53
C ASN A 98 -1.77 -0.64 8.97
N LEU A 99 -2.64 -0.41 9.93
CA LEU A 99 -2.36 -0.67 11.34
C LEU A 99 -2.58 -2.13 11.76
N ALA A 100 -3.14 -2.96 10.88
CA ALA A 100 -3.15 -4.40 11.09
C ALA A 100 -1.77 -5.04 10.86
N ASN A 101 -0.85 -4.35 10.17
CA ASN A 101 0.52 -4.81 10.00
C ASN A 101 1.25 -4.74 11.36
N PRO A 102 1.77 -5.85 11.91
CA PRO A 102 2.47 -5.85 13.19
C PRO A 102 3.75 -5.01 13.22
N GLN A 103 4.31 -4.64 12.06
CA GLN A 103 5.44 -3.72 11.96
C GLN A 103 5.05 -2.27 12.28
N ASN A 104 3.79 -1.90 12.08
CA ASN A 104 3.32 -0.53 12.25
C ASN A 104 2.84 -0.31 13.70
N PRO A 105 3.41 0.65 14.44
CA PRO A 105 2.96 0.93 15.80
C PRO A 105 1.54 1.53 15.79
N ASN A 106 0.68 0.99 16.66
CA ASN A 106 -0.71 1.43 16.84
C ASN A 106 -0.84 2.73 17.70
N GLU A 107 0.23 3.53 17.79
CA GLU A 107 0.28 4.70 18.64
C GLU A 107 0.00 5.98 17.83
N PHE A 108 -1.14 6.62 18.09
CA PHE A 108 -1.52 7.86 17.40
C PHE A 108 -0.47 8.96 17.49
N LYS A 109 0.25 9.08 18.61
CA LYS A 109 1.35 10.05 18.77
C LYS A 109 2.48 9.82 17.76
N ARG A 110 2.90 8.57 17.56
CA ARG A 110 3.94 8.21 16.59
C ARG A 110 3.49 8.48 15.16
N ILE A 111 2.23 8.16 14.85
CA ILE A 111 1.62 8.47 13.55
C ILE A 111 1.67 9.98 13.29
N MET A 112 1.29 10.80 14.29
CA MET A 112 1.33 12.26 14.18
C MET A 112 2.76 12.81 14.02
N GLU A 113 3.74 12.26 14.73
CA GLU A 113 5.14 12.71 14.66
C GLU A 113 5.80 12.35 13.32
N PHE A 114 5.54 11.14 12.81
CA PHE A 114 6.16 10.61 11.59
C PHE A 114 5.52 11.18 10.31
N PHE A 115 4.18 11.13 10.21
CA PHE A 115 3.46 11.58 9.00
C PHE A 115 3.19 13.09 8.99
N LYS A 116 3.14 13.73 10.18
CA LYS A 116 2.71 15.13 10.35
C LYS A 116 1.46 15.48 9.52
N PRO A 117 0.39 14.66 9.60
CA PRO A 117 -0.76 14.83 8.72
C PRO A 117 -1.57 16.06 9.14
N THR A 118 -2.22 16.69 8.16
CA THR A 118 -3.22 17.75 8.37
C THR A 118 -4.63 17.18 8.29
N LYS A 119 -4.83 16.16 7.46
CA LYS A 119 -6.09 15.46 7.24
C LYS A 119 -5.88 13.96 7.43
N ILE A 120 -6.60 13.36 8.37
CA ILE A 120 -6.54 11.93 8.66
C ILE A 120 -7.90 11.31 8.38
N THR A 121 -7.94 10.24 7.59
CA THR A 121 -9.14 9.45 7.33
C THR A 121 -8.97 8.08 7.96
N LEU A 122 -9.82 7.75 8.93
CA LEU A 122 -9.92 6.42 9.53
C LEU A 122 -10.94 5.60 8.72
N LEU A 123 -10.47 4.59 8.00
CA LEU A 123 -11.31 3.70 7.17
C LEU A 123 -11.56 2.38 7.92
N GLY A 124 -12.72 2.28 8.56
CA GLY A 124 -13.09 1.08 9.34
C GLY A 124 -12.23 0.89 10.60
N VAL A 125 -11.59 1.96 11.09
CA VAL A 125 -10.75 1.92 12.29
C VAL A 125 -11.44 2.64 13.43
N GLU A 126 -11.66 1.93 14.53
CA GLU A 126 -12.28 2.52 15.71
C GLU A 126 -11.37 3.59 16.35
N PRO A 127 -11.86 4.82 16.58
CA PRO A 127 -11.08 5.89 17.22
C PRO A 127 -10.55 5.49 18.61
N ALA A 128 -11.33 4.73 19.37
CA ALA A 128 -10.96 4.22 20.69
C ALA A 128 -9.66 3.39 20.64
N SER A 129 -9.44 2.63 19.57
CA SER A 129 -8.22 1.82 19.40
C SER A 129 -6.95 2.67 19.27
N LEU A 130 -7.09 3.93 18.86
CA LEU A 130 -6.02 4.93 18.76
C LEU A 130 -5.97 5.88 19.97
N LYS A 131 -6.74 5.59 21.03
CA LYS A 131 -6.92 6.47 22.20
C LYS A 131 -7.47 7.86 21.82
N LEU A 132 -8.20 7.94 20.72
CA LEU A 132 -8.94 9.15 20.33
C LEU A 132 -10.30 9.17 21.04
N PRO A 133 -10.89 10.36 21.24
CA PRO A 133 -12.27 10.45 21.71
C PRO A 133 -13.22 9.77 20.72
N GLU A 134 -14.43 9.46 21.17
CA GLU A 134 -15.45 8.87 20.31
C GLU A 134 -15.81 9.85 19.17
N ILE A 135 -15.67 9.37 17.94
CA ILE A 135 -16.07 10.09 16.73
C ILE A 135 -17.09 9.20 16.03
N ALA A 136 -18.31 9.69 15.85
CA ALA A 136 -19.34 8.95 15.12
C ALA A 136 -18.87 8.64 13.68
N HIS A 137 -19.42 7.57 13.10
CA HIS A 137 -19.15 7.27 11.69
C HIS A 137 -19.63 8.41 10.78
N ASN A 138 -18.91 8.63 9.68
CA ASN A 138 -19.08 9.75 8.76
C ASN A 138 -19.04 11.12 9.46
N SER A 139 -18.27 11.26 10.53
CA SER A 139 -18.06 12.53 11.22
C SER A 139 -16.58 12.82 11.38
N TYR A 140 -16.23 14.09 11.52
CA TYR A 140 -14.85 14.51 11.74
C TYR A 140 -14.68 15.34 13.00
N MET A 141 -13.54 15.16 13.66
CA MET A 141 -13.08 15.96 14.77
C MET A 141 -11.97 16.90 14.29
N ARG A 142 -12.17 18.21 14.46
CA ARG A 142 -11.15 19.23 14.19
C ARG A 142 -10.25 19.37 15.41
N GLY A 143 -9.04 18.83 15.32
CA GLY A 143 -7.98 19.07 16.29
C GLY A 143 -7.22 20.37 15.98
N ARG A 144 -6.32 20.78 16.88
CA ARG A 144 -5.43 21.94 16.65
C ARG A 144 -4.40 21.70 15.56
N VAL A 145 -4.00 20.45 15.36
CA VAL A 145 -2.90 20.05 14.45
C VAL A 145 -3.43 19.33 13.21
N ALA A 146 -4.42 18.46 13.37
CA ALA A 146 -5.01 17.70 12.28
C ALA A 146 -6.52 17.56 12.47
N THR A 147 -7.23 17.38 11.36
CA THR A 147 -8.64 16.99 11.37
C THR A 147 -8.74 15.49 11.11
N VAL A 148 -9.45 14.78 11.98
CA VAL A 148 -9.64 13.32 11.89
C VAL A 148 -11.05 13.03 11.44
N PHE A 149 -11.22 12.39 10.30
CA PHE A 149 -12.49 11.91 9.77
C PHE A 149 -12.62 10.42 10.03
N ASN A 150 -13.69 10.01 10.71
CA ASN A 150 -13.99 8.61 10.99
C ASN A 150 -15.08 8.10 10.06
N THR A 151 -14.85 6.99 9.36
CA THR A 151 -15.79 6.39 8.42
C THR A 151 -15.71 4.86 8.43
N PHE A 152 -16.68 4.22 7.77
CA PHE A 152 -16.75 2.78 7.55
C PHE A 152 -15.62 2.28 6.62
N SER A 153 -15.37 0.97 6.62
CA SER A 153 -14.47 0.36 5.62
C SER A 153 -15.12 0.35 4.23
N PHE A 154 -14.32 0.09 3.18
CA PHE A 154 -14.86 0.01 1.83
C PHE A 154 -15.83 -1.16 1.66
N GLU A 155 -15.57 -2.30 2.30
CA GLU A 155 -16.40 -3.50 2.30
C GLU A 155 -17.80 -3.21 2.85
N GLU A 156 -17.88 -2.50 3.97
CA GLU A 156 -19.15 -2.08 4.55
C GLU A 156 -19.91 -1.12 3.63
N MET A 157 -19.20 -0.21 2.97
CA MET A 157 -19.79 0.73 2.00
C MET A 157 -20.20 0.06 0.69
N PHE A 158 -19.59 -1.07 0.33
CA PHE A 158 -20.02 -1.86 -0.82
C PHE A 158 -21.31 -2.63 -0.52
N ALA A 159 -21.46 -3.11 0.72
CA ALA A 159 -22.67 -3.79 1.18
C ALA A 159 -23.86 -2.82 1.37
N ASP A 160 -23.59 -1.54 1.66
CA ASP A 160 -24.62 -0.54 1.98
C ASP A 160 -24.46 0.76 1.18
N VAL A 161 -25.40 1.00 0.27
CA VAL A 161 -25.43 2.17 -0.61
C VAL A 161 -25.67 3.47 0.15
N GLU A 162 -26.39 3.45 1.28
CA GLU A 162 -26.62 4.64 2.10
C GLU A 162 -25.33 5.06 2.81
N LYS A 163 -24.60 4.10 3.40
CA LYS A 163 -23.27 4.36 4.00
C LYS A 163 -22.32 5.01 2.99
N LYS A 164 -22.29 4.49 1.76
CA LYS A 164 -21.46 5.04 0.68
C LYS A 164 -21.83 6.48 0.31
N LYS A 165 -23.12 6.80 0.25
CA LYS A 165 -23.59 8.17 -0.05
C LYS A 165 -23.22 9.14 1.07
N LEU A 166 -23.41 8.74 2.32
CA LEU A 166 -23.03 9.55 3.50
C LEU A 166 -21.53 9.81 3.53
N PHE A 167 -20.71 8.76 3.35
CA PHE A 167 -19.27 8.89 3.22
C PHE A 167 -18.90 9.90 2.14
N TRP A 168 -19.44 9.77 0.92
CA TRP A 168 -19.06 10.65 -0.18
C TRP A 168 -19.46 12.12 0.03
N GLY A 169 -20.59 12.37 0.67
CA GLY A 169 -21.03 13.73 1.02
C GLY A 169 -20.08 14.42 1.99
N GLU A 170 -19.74 13.72 3.08
CA GLU A 170 -18.87 14.27 4.12
C GLU A 170 -17.40 14.31 3.69
N PHE A 171 -16.94 13.29 2.97
CA PHE A 171 -15.55 13.17 2.54
C PHE A 171 -15.13 14.27 1.56
N LYS A 172 -16.01 14.66 0.63
CA LYS A 172 -15.78 15.83 -0.25
C LYS A 172 -15.56 17.10 0.54
N THR A 173 -16.45 17.35 1.50
CA THR A 173 -16.39 18.54 2.37
C THR A 173 -15.14 18.50 3.23
N PHE A 174 -14.76 17.33 3.73
CA PHE A 174 -13.57 17.14 4.54
C PHE A 174 -12.27 17.40 3.77
N ILE A 175 -12.16 16.96 2.52
CA ILE A 175 -10.94 17.18 1.72
C ILE A 175 -10.86 18.64 1.23
N ASN A 176 -11.98 19.24 0.82
CA ASN A 176 -12.00 20.61 0.28
C ASN A 176 -12.06 21.72 1.34
N GLY A 177 -12.50 21.40 2.56
CA GLY A 177 -12.66 22.35 3.68
C GLY A 177 -11.41 22.49 4.52
#